data_AF-A0A7X7XQV4-F1
#
_entry.id   AF-A0A7X7XQV4-F1
#
_cell.length_a   1.000
_cell.length_b   1.000
_cell.length_c   1.000
_cell.angle_alpha   90.00
_cell.angle_beta   90.00
_cell.angle_gamma   90.00
#
_symmetry.space_group_name_H-M   'P 1'
#
loop_
_entity.id
_entity.type
_entity.pdbx_description
1 polymer ?
#
loop_
_entity_poly.entity_id
_entity_poly.type
_entity_poly.pdbx_seq_one_letter_code
_entity_poly.pdbx_strand_id
1 'polypeptide(L)'
;MRKNKWIALLISVLTLTGCKAVTETFEKGAFHTQDFSENYYTNIPERYLTSNYEETVYEISDRININQPLDNAFDNAIRNDLVNQNLSLEEAIKLYGSAETKAIKKEDFRNEIEYMEAIFNSLSSAQNDKASWINYAANNNLVKGKYSKAIQESFKRGIFSKLTDGIIKCDGTGPKVRMQISEQGMGQTFEHELISYNRFVLSARGGTSVDYGSYGKARVTKAKVKINISFFIEKSTTNSASKHTVTFIVPEMHSDNEAILFTSIISFDLREVLGAETLKRVNGLMISYELLEHEFLKPGGVLDTSLNEEFALMLYEVMLPYSSWR
;
A
#
# COMPACT_ATOMS: atom_id res chain seq x y z
N MET A 1 19.87 26.60 -57.71
CA MET A 1 20.14 26.30 -56.28
C MET A 1 18.90 26.61 -55.44
N ARG A 2 17.95 25.67 -55.32
CA ARG A 2 16.65 25.89 -54.66
C ARG A 2 16.10 24.58 -54.08
N LYS A 3 16.89 23.90 -53.22
CA LYS A 3 16.42 22.67 -52.51
C LYS A 3 16.83 22.57 -51.03
N ASN A 4 17.57 23.53 -50.46
CA ASN A 4 18.09 23.40 -49.09
C ASN A 4 17.33 24.17 -48.00
N LYS A 5 16.22 24.87 -48.30
CA LYS A 5 15.49 25.65 -47.27
C LYS A 5 14.38 24.88 -46.57
N TRP A 6 13.92 23.74 -47.11
CA TRP A 6 12.83 22.96 -46.52
C TRP A 6 13.30 21.92 -45.49
N ILE A 7 14.57 21.51 -45.55
CA ILE A 7 15.14 20.54 -44.60
C ILE A 7 15.41 21.20 -43.24
N ALA A 8 15.82 22.47 -43.21
CA ALA A 8 16.02 23.21 -41.97
C ALA A 8 14.70 23.45 -41.21
N LEU A 9 13.58 23.66 -41.91
CA LEU A 9 12.26 23.87 -41.29
C LEU A 9 11.68 22.58 -40.69
N LEU A 10 11.90 21.44 -41.34
CA LEU A 10 11.47 20.12 -40.85
C LEU A 10 12.27 19.66 -39.62
N ILE A 11 13.56 20.01 -39.54
CA ILE A 11 14.37 19.71 -38.35
C ILE A 11 13.96 20.60 -37.17
N SER A 12 13.59 21.87 -37.39
CA SER A 12 13.10 22.74 -36.31
C SER A 12 11.72 22.35 -35.75
N VAL A 13 10.85 21.74 -36.56
CA VAL A 13 9.54 21.22 -36.09
C VAL A 13 9.70 19.89 -35.36
N LEU A 14 10.67 19.06 -35.75
CA LEU A 14 11.02 17.82 -35.03
C LEU A 14 11.73 18.07 -33.69
N THR A 15 12.32 19.25 -33.47
CA THR A 15 12.86 19.65 -32.17
C THR A 15 11.85 20.35 -31.25
N LEU A 16 10.63 20.65 -31.74
CA LEU A 16 9.56 21.28 -30.94
C LEU A 16 8.46 20.31 -30.50
N THR A 17 8.56 19.03 -30.87
CA THR A 17 7.78 17.94 -30.24
C THR A 17 8.70 16.93 -29.56
N GLY A 18 9.90 17.37 -29.17
CA GLY A 18 10.71 16.65 -28.19
C GLY A 18 9.86 16.55 -26.94
N CYS A 19 9.58 15.31 -26.52
CA CYS A 19 8.93 14.98 -25.27
C CYS A 19 9.28 16.04 -24.25
N LYS A 20 8.26 16.71 -23.71
CA LYS A 20 8.36 17.20 -22.35
C LYS A 20 8.67 15.92 -21.57
N ALA A 21 9.96 15.64 -21.42
CA ALA A 21 10.45 14.76 -20.37
C ALA A 21 9.71 15.32 -19.19
N VAL A 22 8.74 14.56 -18.69
CA VAL A 22 8.20 14.79 -17.38
C VAL A 22 9.46 14.79 -16.54
N THR A 23 9.92 15.98 -16.19
CA THR A 23 10.99 16.18 -15.23
C THR A 23 10.47 15.44 -14.02
N GLU A 24 10.91 14.18 -13.87
CA GLU A 24 10.63 13.35 -12.70
C GLU A 24 10.91 14.25 -11.51
N THR A 25 9.87 14.49 -10.73
CA THR A 25 9.66 15.75 -10.02
C THR A 25 10.59 15.95 -8.82
N PHE A 26 11.58 15.08 -8.60
CA PHE A 26 12.55 15.18 -7.52
C PHE A 26 13.92 14.57 -7.88
N GLU A 27 14.99 15.17 -7.34
CA GLU A 27 16.35 14.61 -7.38
C GLU A 27 16.42 13.32 -6.54
N LYS A 28 17.22 12.35 -6.99
CA LYS A 28 17.49 11.11 -6.26
C LYS A 28 17.81 11.39 -4.78
N GLY A 29 16.93 11.00 -3.85
CA GLY A 29 17.16 11.13 -2.41
C GLY A 29 16.07 11.86 -1.60
N ALA A 30 15.01 12.37 -2.24
CA ALA A 30 13.85 12.88 -1.51
C ALA A 30 13.25 11.80 -0.59
N PHE A 31 12.87 12.16 0.64
CA PHE A 31 12.36 11.26 1.70
C PHE A 31 13.39 10.29 2.32
N HIS A 32 14.68 10.61 2.21
CA HIS A 32 15.79 9.90 2.86
C HIS A 32 16.56 10.79 3.85
N THR A 33 15.98 11.89 4.30
CA THR A 33 16.68 12.82 5.22
C THR A 33 16.49 12.39 6.67
N GLN A 34 17.44 12.80 7.51
CA GLN A 34 17.34 12.55 8.96
C GLN A 34 16.34 13.50 9.64
N ASP A 35 15.97 14.60 8.99
CA ASP A 35 14.99 15.54 9.48
C ASP A 35 13.57 14.97 9.30
N PHE A 36 12.85 14.81 10.40
CA PHE A 36 11.48 14.30 10.38
C PHE A 36 10.57 15.20 9.55
N SER A 37 10.70 16.52 9.62
CA SER A 37 9.79 17.45 8.95
C SER A 37 9.94 17.47 7.41
N GLU A 38 11.11 17.09 6.90
CA GLU A 38 11.38 17.05 5.45
C GLU A 38 10.81 15.80 4.76
N ASN A 39 10.30 14.86 5.54
CA ASN A 39 9.87 13.55 5.05
C ASN A 39 8.37 13.47 4.72
N TYR A 40 7.63 14.58 4.84
CA TYR A 40 6.19 14.62 4.57
C TYR A 40 5.86 14.67 3.08
N TYR A 41 5.00 13.76 2.65
CA TYR A 41 4.34 13.81 1.36
C TYR A 41 2.92 14.34 1.53
N THR A 42 2.66 15.53 1.00
CA THR A 42 1.42 16.30 1.23
C THR A 42 0.58 16.48 -0.02
N ASN A 43 0.90 15.79 -1.12
CA ASN A 43 0.14 15.92 -2.35
C ASN A 43 -1.27 15.34 -2.14
N ILE A 44 -2.27 16.19 -2.30
CA ILE A 44 -3.68 15.84 -2.38
C ILE A 44 -4.26 16.66 -3.54
N PRO A 45 -4.86 16.02 -4.56
CA PRO A 45 -5.56 16.76 -5.60
C PRO A 45 -6.62 17.69 -4.99
N GLU A 46 -6.52 18.99 -5.27
CA GLU A 46 -7.38 20.03 -4.68
C GLU A 46 -8.88 19.70 -4.81
N ARG A 47 -9.26 19.06 -5.90
CA ARG A 47 -10.64 18.64 -6.14
C ARG A 47 -11.16 17.62 -5.12
N TYR A 48 -10.31 16.80 -4.51
CA TYR A 48 -10.70 15.90 -3.42
C TYR A 48 -11.03 16.65 -2.12
N LEU A 49 -10.53 17.88 -1.98
CA LEU A 49 -10.81 18.76 -0.84
C LEU A 49 -11.99 19.71 -1.10
N THR A 50 -12.21 20.09 -2.36
CA THR A 50 -13.12 21.18 -2.73
C THR A 50 -14.36 20.74 -3.50
N SER A 51 -14.36 19.57 -4.14
CA SER A 51 -15.52 19.09 -4.91
C SER A 51 -16.55 18.44 -4.01
N ASN A 52 -17.83 18.63 -4.36
CA ASN A 52 -18.94 17.95 -3.71
C ASN A 52 -19.06 16.52 -4.26
N TYR A 53 -18.37 15.58 -3.62
CA TYR A 53 -18.63 14.16 -3.81
C TYR A 53 -19.76 13.71 -2.89
N GLU A 54 -20.67 12.89 -3.41
CA GLU A 54 -21.63 12.16 -2.56
C GLU A 54 -20.85 11.07 -1.80
N GLU A 55 -20.71 11.24 -0.48
CA GLU A 55 -19.90 10.36 0.36
C GLU A 55 -20.71 9.22 0.97
N THR A 56 -20.18 7.99 0.88
CA THR A 56 -20.60 6.85 1.69
C THR A 56 -19.43 6.37 2.55
N VAL A 57 -19.65 6.24 3.85
CA VAL A 57 -18.64 5.81 4.83
C VAL A 57 -18.93 4.38 5.30
N TYR A 58 -17.89 3.55 5.38
CA TYR A 58 -17.94 2.16 5.81
C TYR A 58 -16.99 1.97 7.00
N GLU A 59 -17.53 1.75 8.19
CA GLU A 59 -16.73 1.47 9.39
C GLU A 59 -16.52 -0.04 9.55
N ILE A 60 -15.26 -0.49 9.58
CA ILE A 60 -14.92 -1.92 9.48
C ILE A 60 -13.86 -2.40 10.49
N SER A 61 -13.75 -1.74 11.64
CA SER A 61 -12.70 -2.05 12.63
C SER A 61 -12.71 -3.51 13.10
N ASP A 62 -13.85 -4.20 13.03
CA ASP A 62 -14.04 -5.62 13.36
C ASP A 62 -13.72 -6.59 12.20
N ARG A 63 -13.41 -6.07 11.00
CA ARG A 63 -13.18 -6.86 9.78
C ARG A 63 -11.77 -6.69 9.20
N ILE A 64 -10.89 -5.99 9.90
CA ILE A 64 -9.49 -5.87 9.52
C ILE A 64 -8.65 -6.99 10.13
N ASN A 65 -7.66 -7.45 9.38
CA ASN A 65 -6.58 -8.29 9.87
C ASN A 65 -5.34 -7.42 10.05
N ILE A 66 -4.71 -7.50 11.22
CA ILE A 66 -3.46 -6.81 11.52
C ILE A 66 -2.39 -7.86 11.73
N ASN A 67 -1.35 -7.82 10.89
CA ASN A 67 -0.22 -8.74 10.88
C ASN A 67 1.10 -7.98 10.95
N GLN A 68 2.18 -8.73 11.13
CA GLN A 68 3.57 -8.30 11.01
C GLN A 68 4.26 -8.98 9.81
N PRO A 69 5.43 -8.48 9.35
CA PRO A 69 6.08 -9.01 8.15
C PRO A 69 6.50 -10.49 8.21
N LEU A 70 6.74 -11.03 9.40
CA LEU A 70 7.08 -12.44 9.61
C LEU A 70 5.85 -13.32 9.85
N ASP A 71 4.67 -12.73 10.06
CA ASP A 71 3.46 -13.52 10.22
C ASP A 71 3.15 -14.27 8.93
N ASN A 72 2.53 -15.43 9.10
CA ASN A 72 2.08 -16.26 8.00
C ASN A 72 1.01 -15.49 7.18
N ALA A 73 1.26 -15.39 5.86
CA ALA A 73 0.44 -14.69 4.89
C ALA A 73 -0.43 -15.63 4.05
N PHE A 74 -0.48 -16.93 4.36
CA PHE A 74 -1.14 -17.92 3.53
C PHE A 74 -2.63 -17.64 3.36
N ASP A 75 -3.40 -17.62 4.45
CA ASP A 75 -4.84 -17.39 4.38
C ASP A 75 -5.21 -15.97 3.93
N ASN A 76 -4.33 -15.01 4.16
CA ASN A 76 -4.56 -13.62 3.79
C ASN A 76 -4.26 -13.32 2.31
N ALA A 77 -3.23 -13.94 1.74
CA ALA A 77 -2.73 -13.60 0.42
C ALA A 77 -2.52 -14.82 -0.49
N ILE A 78 -1.65 -15.76 -0.09
CA ILE A 78 -1.18 -16.85 -0.98
C ILE A 78 -2.33 -17.79 -1.38
N ARG A 79 -3.25 -18.09 -0.47
CA ARG A 79 -4.43 -18.91 -0.76
C ARG A 79 -5.33 -18.26 -1.80
N ASN A 80 -5.46 -16.94 -1.78
CA ASN A 80 -6.23 -16.20 -2.78
C ASN A 80 -5.56 -16.25 -4.16
N ASP A 81 -4.23 -16.24 -4.24
CA ASP A 81 -3.50 -16.44 -5.50
C ASP A 81 -3.77 -17.82 -6.09
N LEU A 82 -3.82 -18.85 -5.23
CA LEU A 82 -4.18 -20.22 -5.64
C LEU A 82 -5.62 -20.30 -6.17
N VAL A 83 -6.59 -19.76 -5.42
CA VAL A 83 -8.02 -19.78 -5.81
C VAL A 83 -8.27 -19.03 -7.11
N ASN A 84 -7.59 -17.90 -7.32
CA ASN A 84 -7.71 -17.10 -8.53
C ASN A 84 -6.80 -17.58 -9.68
N GLN A 85 -6.10 -18.71 -9.51
CA GLN A 85 -5.21 -19.31 -10.51
C GLN A 85 -4.06 -18.40 -10.97
N ASN A 86 -3.65 -17.45 -10.11
CA ASN A 86 -2.44 -16.64 -10.32
C ASN A 86 -1.16 -17.37 -9.91
N LEU A 87 -1.32 -18.49 -9.21
CA LEU A 87 -0.26 -19.35 -8.71
C LEU A 87 -0.76 -20.79 -8.74
N SER A 88 0.05 -21.73 -9.25
CA SER A 88 -0.26 -23.15 -9.14
C SER A 88 0.08 -23.71 -7.75
N LEU A 89 -0.51 -24.85 -7.38
CA LEU A 89 -0.19 -25.51 -6.10
C LEU A 89 1.30 -25.89 -6.00
N GLU A 90 1.89 -26.38 -7.09
CA GLU A 90 3.31 -26.75 -7.16
C GLU A 90 4.21 -25.53 -6.96
N GLU A 91 3.90 -24.40 -7.60
CA GLU A 91 4.63 -23.15 -7.41
C GLU A 91 4.48 -22.62 -5.98
N ALA A 92 3.28 -22.72 -5.39
CA ALA A 92 3.06 -22.32 -4.01
C ALA A 92 3.91 -23.13 -3.03
N ILE A 93 3.95 -24.46 -3.18
CA ILE A 93 4.81 -25.33 -2.36
C ILE A 93 6.28 -24.97 -2.56
N LYS A 94 6.71 -24.73 -3.80
CA LYS A 94 8.10 -24.39 -4.12
C LYS A 94 8.53 -23.07 -3.45
N LEU A 95 7.72 -22.03 -3.61
CA LEU A 95 8.01 -20.66 -3.18
C LEU A 95 7.77 -20.43 -1.70
N TYR A 96 6.73 -21.05 -1.14
CA TYR A 96 6.22 -20.75 0.21
C TYR A 96 6.14 -21.96 1.14
N GLY A 97 6.45 -23.17 0.67
CA GLY A 97 6.49 -24.37 1.49
C GLY A 97 7.78 -24.51 2.31
N SER A 98 7.64 -24.90 3.57
CA SER A 98 8.75 -25.30 4.43
C SER A 98 9.33 -26.65 3.97
N ALA A 99 10.37 -27.14 4.65
CA ALA A 99 10.92 -28.48 4.38
C ALA A 99 9.85 -29.56 4.61
N GLU A 100 9.03 -29.40 5.65
CA GLU A 100 7.91 -30.27 5.99
C GLU A 100 6.84 -30.22 4.90
N THR A 101 6.44 -29.03 4.44
CA THR A 101 5.46 -28.91 3.34
C THR A 101 5.95 -29.62 2.08
N LYS A 102 7.24 -29.45 1.74
CA LYS A 102 7.86 -30.06 0.56
C LYS A 102 8.02 -31.56 0.67
N ALA A 103 7.99 -32.12 1.88
CA ALA A 103 8.05 -33.55 2.12
C ALA A 103 6.69 -34.25 1.94
N ILE A 104 5.57 -33.51 1.92
CA ILE A 104 4.23 -34.06 1.71
C ILE A 104 4.09 -34.50 0.25
N LYS A 105 3.88 -35.80 0.03
CA LYS A 105 3.72 -36.36 -1.32
C LYS A 105 2.28 -36.79 -1.57
N LYS A 106 1.81 -36.63 -2.82
CA LYS A 106 0.44 -36.98 -3.20
C LYS A 106 0.16 -38.47 -3.00
N GLU A 107 1.17 -39.32 -3.15
CA GLU A 107 1.08 -40.77 -2.98
C GLU A 107 0.79 -41.21 -1.53
N ASP A 108 1.04 -40.35 -0.54
CA ASP A 108 0.82 -40.66 0.87
C ASP A 108 -0.66 -40.54 1.27
N PHE A 109 -1.53 -40.06 0.37
CA PHE A 109 -2.94 -39.75 0.65
C PHE A 109 -3.90 -40.58 -0.22
N ARG A 110 -5.10 -40.85 0.31
CA ARG A 110 -6.08 -41.72 -0.36
C ARG A 110 -6.74 -41.04 -1.57
N ASN A 111 -6.81 -39.71 -1.53
CA ASN A 111 -7.44 -38.90 -2.56
C ASN A 111 -6.84 -37.49 -2.58
N GLU A 112 -7.20 -36.73 -3.61
CA GLU A 112 -6.68 -35.38 -3.82
C GLU A 112 -7.15 -34.37 -2.77
N ILE A 113 -8.33 -34.56 -2.19
CA ILE A 113 -8.86 -33.65 -1.15
C ILE A 113 -8.00 -33.75 0.10
N GLU A 114 -7.74 -34.97 0.59
CA GLU A 114 -6.87 -35.21 1.75
C GLU A 114 -5.45 -34.66 1.53
N TYR A 115 -4.90 -34.82 0.32
CA TYR A 115 -3.61 -34.24 -0.04
C TYR A 115 -3.62 -32.72 0.01
N MET A 116 -4.64 -32.07 -0.58
CA MET A 116 -4.75 -30.61 -0.58
C MET A 116 -4.95 -30.06 0.83
N GLU A 117 -5.75 -30.72 1.66
CA GLU A 117 -5.93 -30.35 3.07
C GLU A 117 -4.60 -30.41 3.84
N ALA A 118 -3.82 -31.48 3.65
CA ALA A 118 -2.51 -31.60 4.28
C ALA A 118 -1.54 -30.50 3.83
N ILE A 119 -1.51 -30.18 2.53
CA ILE A 119 -0.69 -29.08 2.01
C ILE A 119 -1.15 -27.74 2.57
N PHE A 120 -2.45 -27.44 2.57
CA PHE A 120 -2.97 -26.16 3.06
C PHE A 120 -2.73 -25.99 4.56
N ASN A 121 -2.92 -27.03 5.36
CA ASN A 121 -2.60 -27.02 6.78
C ASN A 121 -1.10 -26.81 7.04
N SER A 122 -0.23 -27.39 6.19
CA SER A 122 1.21 -27.17 6.29
C SER A 122 1.62 -25.77 5.84
N LEU A 123 0.97 -25.21 4.81
CA LEU A 123 1.24 -23.87 4.34
C LEU A 123 0.76 -22.79 5.32
N SER A 124 -0.41 -22.98 5.96
CA SER A 124 -0.98 -22.07 6.97
C SER A 124 -0.35 -22.19 8.35
N SER A 125 0.46 -23.23 8.58
CA SER A 125 1.12 -23.47 9.86
C SER A 125 1.98 -22.28 10.32
N ALA A 126 1.87 -21.94 11.60
CA ALA A 126 2.72 -20.92 12.23
C ALA A 126 4.21 -21.30 12.23
N GLN A 127 4.55 -22.57 12.05
CA GLN A 127 5.93 -23.05 11.94
C GLN A 127 6.49 -22.87 10.52
N ASN A 128 5.64 -22.62 9.52
CA ASN A 128 6.08 -22.37 8.15
C ASN A 128 6.51 -20.89 7.96
N ASP A 129 7.79 -20.62 8.20
CA ASP A 129 8.40 -19.31 8.01
C ASP A 129 8.47 -18.85 6.53
N LYS A 130 8.30 -19.78 5.58
CA LYS A 130 8.38 -19.50 4.14
C LYS A 130 7.14 -18.83 3.60
N ALA A 131 5.97 -19.08 4.19
CA ALA A 131 4.71 -18.45 3.80
C ALA A 131 4.47 -17.07 4.45
N SER A 132 5.53 -16.35 4.84
CA SER A 132 5.43 -15.03 5.48
C SER A 132 5.17 -13.89 4.50
N TRP A 133 4.65 -12.76 5.02
CA TRP A 133 4.39 -11.55 4.22
C TRP A 133 5.64 -11.00 3.52
N ILE A 134 6.81 -11.06 4.17
CA ILE A 134 8.07 -10.62 3.57
C ILE A 134 8.43 -11.45 2.33
N ASN A 135 8.25 -12.77 2.39
CA ASN A 135 8.53 -13.67 1.28
C ASN A 135 7.47 -13.54 0.19
N TYR A 136 6.20 -13.34 0.57
CA TYR A 136 5.13 -13.03 -0.37
C TYR A 136 5.44 -11.79 -1.20
N ALA A 137 5.85 -10.70 -0.55
CA ALA A 137 6.20 -9.46 -1.24
C ALA A 137 7.40 -9.67 -2.19
N ALA A 138 8.45 -10.34 -1.71
CA ALA A 138 9.65 -10.62 -2.50
C ALA A 138 9.37 -11.46 -3.75
N ASN A 139 8.63 -12.56 -3.59
CA ASN A 139 8.32 -13.49 -4.68
C ASN A 139 7.39 -12.87 -5.74
N ASN A 140 6.52 -11.95 -5.33
CA ASN A 140 5.62 -11.24 -6.24
C ASN A 140 6.23 -9.98 -6.86
N ASN A 141 7.54 -9.75 -6.69
CA ASN A 141 8.26 -8.58 -7.19
C ASN A 141 7.60 -7.25 -6.78
N LEU A 142 7.01 -7.18 -5.58
CA LEU A 142 6.49 -5.92 -5.02
C LEU A 142 7.63 -4.95 -4.62
N VAL A 143 8.86 -5.34 -4.97
CA VAL A 143 10.10 -4.94 -4.31
C VAL A 143 11.24 -4.69 -5.33
N LYS A 144 11.01 -4.79 -6.66
CA LYS A 144 12.08 -4.67 -7.68
C LYS A 144 11.73 -3.80 -8.87
N GLY A 145 12.59 -2.80 -9.13
CA GLY A 145 12.48 -1.81 -10.22
C GLY A 145 13.09 -2.24 -11.56
N LYS A 146 12.33 -2.97 -12.38
CA LYS A 146 12.51 -2.99 -13.84
C LYS A 146 11.16 -2.88 -14.53
N TYR A 147 10.80 -1.68 -14.94
CA TYR A 147 9.58 -1.41 -15.69
C TYR A 147 9.78 -1.75 -17.17
N SER A 148 9.18 -2.88 -17.60
CA SER A 148 8.71 -3.06 -18.98
C SER A 148 7.18 -2.97 -18.99
N LYS A 149 6.48 -3.45 -20.03
CA LYS A 149 5.00 -3.55 -20.16
C LYS A 149 4.23 -4.02 -18.89
N ALA A 150 4.91 -4.49 -17.85
CA ALA A 150 4.46 -4.92 -16.53
C ALA A 150 3.94 -3.82 -15.56
N ILE A 151 3.80 -2.55 -16.00
CA ILE A 151 3.17 -1.50 -15.17
C ILE A 151 1.76 -1.90 -14.72
N GLN A 152 1.03 -2.70 -15.52
CA GLN A 152 -0.29 -3.21 -15.15
C GLN A 152 -0.26 -4.24 -14.02
N GLU A 153 0.76 -5.10 -13.92
CA GLU A 153 0.83 -6.12 -12.86
C GLU A 153 1.39 -5.56 -11.56
N SER A 154 2.38 -4.66 -11.61
CA SER A 154 2.86 -3.96 -10.42
C SER A 154 1.81 -2.99 -9.88
N PHE A 155 1.01 -2.36 -10.74
CA PHE A 155 -0.12 -1.52 -10.32
C PHE A 155 -1.18 -2.28 -9.53
N LYS A 156 -1.43 -3.55 -9.88
CA LYS A 156 -2.35 -4.42 -9.13
C LYS A 156 -1.84 -4.78 -7.75
N ARG A 157 -0.53 -4.76 -7.52
CA ARG A 157 0.09 -5.34 -6.33
C ARG A 157 0.89 -4.35 -5.47
N GLY A 158 1.06 -3.09 -5.90
CA GLY A 158 1.81 -2.04 -5.19
C GLY A 158 1.49 -0.63 -5.69
N ILE A 159 0.28 -0.15 -5.36
CA ILE A 159 -0.28 1.18 -5.68
C ILE A 159 0.50 2.31 -5.02
N PHE A 160 1.31 2.01 -4.01
CA PHE A 160 2.13 3.00 -3.30
C PHE A 160 3.07 3.78 -4.22
N SER A 161 3.71 3.08 -5.17
CA SER A 161 4.53 3.71 -6.20
C SER A 161 3.74 4.70 -7.07
N LYS A 162 2.41 4.59 -7.19
CA LYS A 162 1.58 5.55 -7.94
C LYS A 162 0.97 6.63 -7.09
N LEU A 163 0.59 6.35 -5.84
CA LEU A 163 0.21 7.39 -4.86
C LEU A 163 1.32 8.44 -4.69
N THR A 164 2.55 8.01 -4.95
CA THR A 164 3.76 8.81 -4.92
C THR A 164 4.27 9.17 -6.31
N ASP A 165 3.51 8.98 -7.39
CA ASP A 165 3.91 9.31 -8.77
C ASP A 165 5.30 8.81 -9.20
N GLY A 166 5.67 7.61 -8.75
CA GLY A 166 6.96 6.97 -8.99
C GLY A 166 8.11 7.52 -8.14
N ILE A 167 7.84 8.46 -7.24
CA ILE A 167 8.86 9.17 -6.44
C ILE A 167 9.57 8.23 -5.46
N ILE A 168 8.91 7.17 -5.01
CA ILE A 168 9.47 6.22 -4.05
C ILE A 168 9.89 4.91 -4.71
N LYS A 169 11.19 4.61 -4.58
CA LYS A 169 11.81 3.35 -4.97
C LYS A 169 11.48 2.24 -3.96
N CYS A 170 10.58 1.33 -4.30
CA CYS A 170 10.37 0.09 -3.54
C CYS A 170 11.53 -0.89 -3.81
N ASP A 171 12.51 -0.97 -2.92
CA ASP A 171 13.61 -1.94 -3.01
C ASP A 171 13.69 -2.94 -1.84
N GLY A 172 12.68 -2.95 -0.97
CA GLY A 172 12.59 -3.91 0.13
C GLY A 172 13.54 -3.62 1.28
N THR A 173 14.34 -2.56 1.17
CA THR A 173 15.04 -1.97 2.31
C THR A 173 14.12 -0.99 3.03
N GLY A 174 12.89 -1.45 3.30
CA GLY A 174 11.73 -0.73 3.82
C GLY A 174 11.93 0.26 4.97
N PRO A 175 12.94 0.18 5.87
CA PRO A 175 13.14 1.23 6.88
C PRO A 175 13.79 2.53 6.36
N LYS A 176 14.27 2.59 5.10
CA LYS A 176 15.03 3.76 4.61
C LYS A 176 14.22 4.80 3.84
N VAL A 177 13.12 4.41 3.20
CA VAL A 177 12.20 5.37 2.60
C VAL A 177 11.27 5.85 3.70
N ARG A 178 11.47 7.07 4.18
CA ARG A 178 10.67 7.69 5.23
C ARG A 178 9.63 8.57 4.57
N MET A 179 8.59 7.99 3.99
CA MET A 179 7.45 8.80 3.59
C MET A 179 6.47 8.89 4.74
N GLN A 180 6.25 10.11 5.17
CA GLN A 180 5.32 10.45 6.21
C GLN A 180 4.12 11.14 5.60
N ILE A 181 2.93 10.83 6.09
CA ILE A 181 1.76 11.67 5.85
C ILE A 181 1.33 12.28 7.17
N SER A 182 0.82 13.50 7.12
CA SER A 182 0.14 14.15 8.25
C SER A 182 -1.31 13.67 8.34
N GLU A 183 -2.04 14.09 9.37
CA GLU A 183 -3.47 13.73 9.52
C GLU A 183 -4.33 14.15 8.32
N GLN A 184 -3.93 15.21 7.59
CA GLN A 184 -4.59 15.60 6.34
C GLN A 184 -4.48 14.52 5.26
N GLY A 185 -3.43 13.71 5.30
CA GLY A 185 -3.24 12.57 4.44
C GLY A 185 -2.48 12.85 3.14
N MET A 186 -2.65 11.93 2.19
CA MET A 186 -2.13 12.02 0.83
C MET A 186 -3.19 11.47 -0.13
N GLY A 187 -3.17 11.91 -1.39
CA GLY A 187 -4.02 11.34 -2.42
C GLY A 187 -3.45 11.47 -3.82
N GLN A 188 -4.02 10.70 -4.74
CA GLN A 188 -3.63 10.75 -6.14
C GLN A 188 -4.79 10.39 -7.06
N THR A 189 -4.73 10.93 -8.27
CA THR A 189 -5.57 10.53 -9.40
C THR A 189 -4.82 9.57 -10.30
N PHE A 190 -5.48 8.49 -10.68
CA PHE A 190 -4.97 7.52 -11.62
C PHE A 190 -5.51 7.81 -13.03
N GLU A 191 -4.67 7.54 -14.03
CA GLU A 191 -5.06 7.62 -15.44
C GLU A 191 -6.04 6.51 -15.86
N HIS A 192 -6.15 5.45 -15.05
CA HIS A 192 -6.99 4.29 -15.30
C HIS A 192 -8.10 4.17 -14.26
N GLU A 193 -9.22 3.62 -14.70
CA GLU A 193 -10.39 3.33 -13.87
C GLU A 193 -10.32 1.89 -13.33
N LEU A 194 -10.65 1.70 -12.05
CA LEU A 194 -10.79 0.41 -11.40
C LEU A 194 -12.02 -0.33 -11.95
N ILE A 195 -11.85 -1.54 -12.45
CA ILE A 195 -12.91 -2.35 -13.07
C ILE A 195 -13.37 -3.48 -12.16
N SER A 196 -12.42 -4.07 -11.43
CA SER A 196 -12.70 -5.09 -10.42
C SER A 196 -11.74 -4.94 -9.26
N TYR A 197 -12.15 -5.39 -8.09
CA TYR A 197 -11.37 -5.37 -6.86
C TYR A 197 -11.79 -6.54 -5.98
N ASN A 198 -10.90 -6.92 -5.07
CA ASN A 198 -11.19 -7.98 -4.11
C ASN A 198 -10.66 -7.64 -2.73
N ARG A 199 -9.35 -7.38 -2.60
CA ARG A 199 -8.70 -7.20 -1.30
C ARG A 199 -7.90 -5.90 -1.27
N PHE A 200 -7.77 -5.33 -0.09
CA PHE A 200 -6.89 -4.20 0.19
C PHE A 200 -5.82 -4.62 1.20
N VAL A 201 -4.58 -4.16 1.01
CA VAL A 201 -3.47 -4.36 1.94
C VAL A 201 -2.71 -3.05 2.11
N LEU A 202 -2.40 -2.68 3.34
CA LEU A 202 -1.63 -1.50 3.71
C LEU A 202 -0.50 -1.91 4.65
N SER A 203 0.71 -1.45 4.38
CA SER A 203 1.86 -1.58 5.27
C SER A 203 2.22 -0.21 5.81
N ALA A 204 2.10 -0.02 7.13
CA ALA A 204 2.31 1.27 7.77
C ALA A 204 2.87 1.15 9.19
N ARG A 205 3.41 2.26 9.70
CA ARG A 205 3.85 2.45 11.09
C ARG A 205 3.55 3.87 11.55
N GLY A 206 3.52 4.07 12.86
CA GLY A 206 3.66 5.41 13.43
C GLY A 206 5.12 5.86 13.44
N GLY A 207 5.34 7.16 13.31
CA GLY A 207 6.61 7.80 13.61
C GLY A 207 6.37 9.12 14.31
N THR A 208 7.29 9.55 15.15
CA THR A 208 7.22 10.84 15.83
C THR A 208 8.51 11.64 15.69
N SER A 209 8.40 12.96 15.79
CA SER A 209 9.56 13.85 15.93
C SER A 209 10.06 13.96 17.37
N VAL A 210 9.54 13.15 18.30
CA VAL A 210 9.80 13.29 19.74
C VAL A 210 11.23 12.83 20.06
N ASP A 211 12.04 13.76 20.56
CA ASP A 211 13.30 13.41 21.23
C ASP A 211 13.04 12.99 22.67
N TYR A 212 12.64 11.74 22.86
CA TYR A 212 12.36 11.16 24.19
C TYR A 212 13.55 11.31 25.16
N GLY A 213 14.79 11.36 24.65
CA GLY A 213 16.00 11.54 25.45
C GLY A 213 16.03 12.93 26.11
N SER A 214 15.72 13.97 25.34
CA SER A 214 15.63 15.35 25.84
C SER A 214 14.52 15.54 26.88
N TYR A 215 13.44 14.76 26.79
CA TYR A 215 12.36 14.76 27.78
C TYR A 215 12.58 13.83 28.98
N GLY A 216 13.66 13.02 28.99
CA GLY A 216 13.89 12.03 30.04
C GLY A 216 12.78 10.98 30.16
N LYS A 217 12.12 10.66 29.03
CA LYS A 217 11.00 9.71 28.97
C LYS A 217 11.41 8.44 28.25
N ALA A 218 10.73 7.34 28.56
CA ALA A 218 10.83 6.12 27.76
C ALA A 218 10.20 6.36 26.39
N ARG A 219 10.72 5.67 25.37
CA ARG A 219 10.17 5.72 24.01
C ARG A 219 8.76 5.12 24.02
N VAL A 220 7.80 5.85 23.44
CA VAL A 220 6.45 5.34 23.24
C VAL A 220 6.43 4.52 21.95
N THR A 221 6.12 3.23 22.06
CA THR A 221 6.30 2.27 20.97
C THR A 221 5.01 1.89 20.24
N LYS A 222 3.88 2.44 20.69
CA LYS A 222 2.55 2.17 20.14
C LYS A 222 1.70 3.44 20.15
N ALA A 223 0.84 3.56 19.16
CA ALA A 223 -0.21 4.56 19.06
C ALA A 223 -1.52 3.92 18.63
N LYS A 224 -2.64 4.51 19.03
CA LYS A 224 -3.97 4.17 18.50
C LYS A 224 -4.30 5.14 17.38
N VAL A 225 -4.59 4.62 16.19
CA VAL A 225 -4.87 5.46 15.01
C VAL A 225 -6.15 5.03 14.31
N LYS A 226 -6.92 5.99 13.82
CA LYS A 226 -8.02 5.76 12.90
C LYS A 226 -7.52 6.06 11.49
N ILE A 227 -7.69 5.13 10.56
CA ILE A 227 -7.27 5.28 9.17
C ILE A 227 -8.51 5.36 8.29
N ASN A 228 -8.48 6.27 7.31
CA ASN A 228 -9.50 6.43 6.30
C ASN A 228 -8.89 6.21 4.91
N ILE A 229 -9.51 5.32 4.13
CA ILE A 229 -9.17 5.07 2.72
C ILE A 229 -10.35 5.52 1.88
N SER A 230 -10.21 6.65 1.19
CA SER A 230 -11.25 7.22 0.33
C SER A 230 -10.97 6.90 -1.13
N PHE A 231 -11.96 6.28 -1.79
CA PHE A 231 -11.96 5.99 -3.21
C PHE A 231 -12.88 6.98 -3.94
N PHE A 232 -12.37 7.61 -5.00
CA PHE A 232 -13.10 8.65 -5.73
C PHE A 232 -13.53 8.15 -7.10
N ILE A 233 -14.80 8.40 -7.42
CA ILE A 233 -15.40 8.17 -8.73
C ILE A 233 -15.82 9.53 -9.28
N GLU A 234 -15.22 9.94 -10.39
CA GLU A 234 -15.52 11.22 -11.00
C GLU A 234 -16.91 11.23 -11.64
N LYS A 235 -17.48 12.43 -11.70
CA LYS A 235 -18.75 12.66 -12.40
C LYS A 235 -18.64 12.16 -13.84
N SER A 236 -19.69 11.50 -14.30
CA SER A 236 -19.85 11.08 -15.69
C SER A 236 -21.17 11.59 -16.26
N THR A 237 -21.45 11.27 -17.51
CA THR A 237 -22.71 11.64 -18.17
C THR A 237 -23.93 11.02 -17.49
N THR A 238 -23.77 9.90 -16.79
CA THR A 238 -24.88 9.15 -16.17
C THR A 238 -24.87 9.17 -14.64
N ASN A 239 -23.74 9.51 -14.01
CA ASN A 239 -23.57 9.42 -12.55
C ASN A 239 -22.97 10.69 -11.97
N SER A 240 -23.46 11.12 -10.80
CA SER A 240 -22.81 12.10 -9.94
C SER A 240 -21.40 11.65 -9.52
N ALA A 241 -20.56 12.60 -9.12
CA ALA A 241 -19.29 12.27 -8.48
C ALA A 241 -19.56 11.65 -7.10
N SER A 242 -18.91 10.53 -6.79
CA SER A 242 -19.07 9.84 -5.50
C SER A 242 -17.72 9.54 -4.84
N LYS A 243 -17.76 9.43 -3.51
CA LYS A 243 -16.62 9.09 -2.68
C LYS A 243 -17.02 7.96 -1.74
N HIS A 244 -16.28 6.88 -1.74
CA HIS A 244 -16.48 5.75 -0.82
C HIS A 244 -15.31 5.71 0.16
N THR A 245 -15.57 5.94 1.43
CA THR A 245 -14.54 5.98 2.48
C THR A 245 -14.63 4.76 3.37
N VAL A 246 -13.58 3.95 3.38
CA VAL A 246 -13.43 2.84 4.33
C VAL A 246 -12.64 3.32 5.53
N THR A 247 -13.21 3.19 6.71
CA THR A 247 -12.68 3.69 7.98
C THR A 247 -12.47 2.54 8.96
N PHE A 248 -11.30 2.49 9.59
CA PHE A 248 -10.99 1.48 10.61
C PHE A 248 -10.00 1.98 11.65
N ILE A 249 -10.06 1.40 12.85
CA ILE A 249 -9.14 1.70 13.95
C ILE A 249 -8.07 0.62 14.04
N VAL A 250 -6.81 1.05 14.07
CA VAL A 250 -5.68 0.21 14.45
C VAL A 250 -5.41 0.47 15.94
N PRO A 251 -5.74 -0.49 16.83
CA PRO A 251 -5.66 -0.28 18.27
C PRO A 251 -4.21 -0.09 18.75
N GLU A 252 -3.27 -0.79 18.11
CA GLU A 252 -1.86 -0.77 18.44
C GLU A 252 -1.02 -0.68 17.15
N MET A 253 -0.93 0.53 16.60
CA MET A 253 0.03 0.83 15.54
C MET A 253 1.41 1.00 16.16
N HIS A 254 2.37 0.17 15.76
CA HIS A 254 3.74 0.32 16.22
C HIS A 254 4.33 1.66 15.79
N SER A 255 4.87 2.42 16.74
CA SER A 255 5.53 3.71 16.53
C SER A 255 6.99 3.68 16.98
N ASP A 256 7.85 4.45 16.31
CA ASP A 256 9.24 4.72 16.72
C ASP A 256 10.11 3.47 16.96
N ASN A 257 9.71 2.33 16.40
CA ASN A 257 10.43 1.07 16.47
C ASN A 257 11.37 0.91 15.27
N GLU A 258 12.65 0.69 15.52
CA GLU A 258 13.67 0.66 14.46
C GLU A 258 13.66 -0.63 13.62
N ALA A 259 13.24 -1.77 14.20
CA ALA A 259 13.27 -3.03 13.48
C ALA A 259 12.08 -3.18 12.53
N ILE A 260 12.33 -3.50 11.25
CA ILE A 260 11.30 -3.71 10.20
C ILE A 260 10.16 -4.66 10.63
N LEU A 261 10.44 -5.58 11.56
CA LEU A 261 9.53 -6.57 12.11
C LEU A 261 8.30 -5.98 12.80
N PHE A 262 8.37 -4.76 13.34
CA PHE A 262 7.21 -4.14 13.98
C PHE A 262 6.42 -3.25 13.01
N THR A 263 6.37 -3.60 11.73
CA THR A 263 5.53 -2.91 10.74
C THR A 263 4.13 -3.51 10.77
N SER A 264 3.09 -2.68 10.80
CA SER A 264 1.72 -3.17 10.76
C SER A 264 1.30 -3.41 9.31
N ILE A 265 0.93 -4.65 9.00
CA ILE A 265 0.32 -5.06 7.75
C ILE A 265 -1.18 -5.20 7.99
N ILE A 266 -1.95 -4.28 7.45
CA ILE A 266 -3.40 -4.21 7.61
C ILE A 266 -4.04 -4.73 6.33
N SER A 267 -4.94 -5.70 6.42
CA SER A 267 -5.64 -6.22 5.25
C SER A 267 -7.10 -6.54 5.53
N PHE A 268 -7.94 -6.41 4.50
CA PHE A 268 -9.37 -6.74 4.57
C PHE A 268 -9.93 -7.04 3.18
N ASP A 269 -11.02 -7.81 3.13
CA ASP A 269 -11.75 -8.09 1.90
C ASP A 269 -12.60 -6.86 1.52
N LEU A 270 -12.13 -6.13 0.51
CA LEU A 270 -12.74 -4.90 0.04
C LEU A 270 -14.08 -5.17 -0.65
N ARG A 271 -14.22 -6.33 -1.32
CA ARG A 271 -15.45 -6.72 -2.00
C ARG A 271 -16.54 -7.13 -1.01
N GLU A 272 -16.18 -7.81 0.07
CA GLU A 272 -17.10 -8.17 1.15
C GLU A 272 -17.61 -6.90 1.88
N VAL A 273 -16.73 -5.94 2.13
CA VAL A 273 -17.05 -4.69 2.80
C VAL A 273 -17.97 -3.80 1.96
N LEU A 274 -17.68 -3.65 0.66
CA LEU A 274 -18.32 -2.63 -0.18
C LEU A 274 -19.37 -3.21 -1.14
N GLY A 275 -19.36 -4.51 -1.41
CA GLY A 275 -20.05 -5.12 -2.55
C GLY A 275 -19.17 -5.15 -3.80
N ALA A 276 -19.58 -5.87 -4.86
CA ALA A 276 -18.76 -6.11 -6.05
C ALA A 276 -18.76 -4.98 -7.10
N GLU A 277 -19.75 -4.10 -7.05
CA GLU A 277 -20.02 -3.11 -8.10
C GLU A 277 -19.70 -1.68 -7.66
N THR A 278 -19.48 -1.48 -6.36
CA THR A 278 -19.42 -0.16 -5.71
C THR A 278 -18.23 0.68 -6.15
N LEU A 279 -17.03 0.09 -6.23
CA LEU A 279 -15.82 0.82 -6.64
C LEU A 279 -15.51 0.72 -8.14
N LYS A 280 -16.49 0.34 -8.97
CA LYS A 280 -16.30 0.41 -10.41
C LYS A 280 -16.11 1.87 -10.83
N ARG A 281 -15.11 2.09 -11.68
CA ARG A 281 -14.70 3.40 -12.20
C ARG A 281 -14.01 4.32 -11.20
N VAL A 282 -13.53 3.78 -10.08
CA VAL A 282 -12.64 4.53 -9.20
C VAL A 282 -11.36 4.88 -9.97
N ASN A 283 -11.01 6.16 -9.98
CA ASN A 283 -9.79 6.66 -10.58
C ASN A 283 -9.03 7.58 -9.61
N GLY A 284 -9.36 7.51 -8.32
CA GLY A 284 -8.72 8.31 -7.29
C GLY A 284 -8.69 7.58 -5.97
N LEU A 285 -7.60 7.77 -5.22
CA LEU A 285 -7.46 7.24 -3.87
C LEU A 285 -6.82 8.29 -2.96
N MET A 286 -7.32 8.40 -1.74
CA MET A 286 -6.74 9.19 -0.66
C MET A 286 -6.63 8.33 0.60
N ILE A 287 -5.54 8.52 1.34
CA ILE A 287 -5.31 7.92 2.64
C ILE A 287 -5.11 9.07 3.62
N SER A 288 -5.91 9.09 4.68
CA SER A 288 -5.72 9.98 5.81
C SER A 288 -5.81 9.21 7.11
N TYR A 289 -5.40 9.84 8.21
CA TYR A 289 -5.54 9.24 9.53
C TYR A 289 -5.87 10.30 10.57
N GLU A 290 -6.31 9.83 11.73
CA GLU A 290 -6.44 10.61 12.94
C GLU A 290 -5.67 9.87 14.05
N LEU A 291 -4.76 10.56 14.73
CA LEU A 291 -4.15 10.03 15.93
C LEU A 291 -5.22 10.02 17.02
N LEU A 292 -5.62 8.85 17.51
CA LEU A 292 -6.61 8.75 18.58
C LEU A 292 -5.95 8.80 19.95
N GLU A 293 -4.81 8.12 20.13
CA GLU A 293 -4.11 8.04 21.41
C GLU A 293 -2.61 7.83 21.19
N HIS A 294 -1.80 8.52 21.99
CA HIS A 294 -0.36 8.33 22.09
C HIS A 294 0.10 8.78 23.47
N GLU A 295 0.83 7.96 24.20
CA GLU A 295 1.14 8.21 25.63
C GLU A 295 1.88 9.53 25.89
N PHE A 296 2.53 10.11 24.88
CA PHE A 296 3.24 11.38 24.99
C PHE A 296 2.53 12.56 24.31
N LEU A 297 2.10 12.38 23.06
CA LEU A 297 1.55 13.47 22.22
C LEU A 297 0.04 13.66 22.42
N LYS A 298 -0.66 12.58 22.76
CA LYS A 298 -2.11 12.56 22.90
C LYS A 298 -2.53 11.65 24.08
N PRO A 299 -2.04 11.91 25.31
CA PRO A 299 -2.26 11.03 26.46
C PRO A 299 -3.75 10.93 26.80
N GLY A 300 -4.26 9.71 26.93
CA GLY A 300 -5.69 9.46 27.18
C GLY A 300 -6.61 10.00 26.08
N GLY A 301 -6.07 10.27 24.88
CA GLY A 301 -6.81 10.79 23.74
C GLY A 301 -6.93 12.32 23.67
N VAL A 302 -6.26 13.06 24.56
CA VAL A 302 -6.29 14.53 24.57
C VAL A 302 -4.97 15.07 24.01
N LEU A 303 -5.04 15.91 22.97
CA LEU A 303 -3.86 16.49 22.33
C LEU A 303 -3.12 17.39 23.33
N ASP A 304 -1.83 17.15 23.53
CA ASP A 304 -0.99 18.04 24.33
C ASP A 304 -0.51 19.21 23.48
N THR A 305 -1.23 20.33 23.56
CA THR A 305 -0.92 21.57 22.82
C THR A 305 0.34 22.30 23.28
N SER A 306 1.00 21.83 24.36
CA SER A 306 2.27 22.41 24.82
C SER A 306 3.48 21.85 24.07
N LEU A 307 3.29 20.75 23.34
CA LEU A 307 4.31 20.09 22.53
C LEU A 307 4.27 20.63 21.10
N ASN A 308 5.45 20.77 20.50
CA ASN A 308 5.58 21.10 19.07
C ASN A 308 5.88 19.86 18.23
N GLU A 309 6.06 18.71 18.89
CA GLU A 309 6.35 17.44 18.28
C GLU A 309 5.13 16.88 17.56
N GLU A 310 5.39 16.17 16.47
CA GLU A 310 4.36 15.66 15.59
C GLU A 310 4.36 14.14 15.56
N PHE A 311 3.19 13.57 15.28
CA PHE A 311 3.04 12.17 14.88
C PHE A 311 2.74 12.14 13.39
N ALA A 312 3.37 11.21 12.68
CA ALA A 312 3.10 10.91 11.29
C ALA A 312 2.74 9.44 11.09
N LEU A 313 1.91 9.15 10.10
CA LEU A 313 1.77 7.81 9.58
C LEU A 313 2.86 7.58 8.51
N MET A 314 3.82 6.72 8.84
CA MET A 314 4.85 6.25 7.91
C MET A 314 4.26 5.15 7.05
N LEU A 315 3.99 5.46 5.78
CA LEU A 315 3.44 4.51 4.83
C LEU A 315 4.59 3.85 4.06
N TYR A 316 4.54 2.53 3.94
CA TYR A 316 5.55 1.76 3.22
C TYR A 316 5.00 1.13 1.95
N GLU A 317 3.74 0.69 1.97
CA GLU A 317 3.13 0.02 0.83
C GLU A 317 1.60 0.05 0.91
N VAL A 318 0.94 0.10 -0.25
CA VAL A 318 -0.51 0.10 -0.42
C VAL A 318 -0.81 -0.76 -1.63
N MET A 319 -1.68 -1.76 -1.48
CA MET A 319 -1.96 -2.75 -2.50
C MET A 319 -3.47 -2.96 -2.66
N LEU A 320 -3.91 -3.15 -3.90
CA LEU A 320 -5.23 -3.70 -4.22
C LEU A 320 -5.06 -5.03 -4.96
N PRO A 321 -4.55 -6.08 -4.29
CA PRO A 321 -4.33 -7.35 -4.95
C PRO A 321 -5.63 -7.84 -5.59
N TYR A 322 -5.47 -8.47 -6.76
CA TYR A 322 -6.60 -8.96 -7.58
C TYR A 322 -7.50 -7.87 -8.15
N SER A 323 -7.03 -6.61 -8.18
CA SER A 323 -7.72 -5.56 -8.94
C SER A 323 -7.48 -5.69 -10.45
N SER A 324 -8.38 -5.10 -11.23
CA SER A 324 -8.16 -4.84 -12.65
C SER A 324 -8.48 -3.39 -12.94
N TRP A 325 -7.71 -2.79 -13.84
CA TRP A 325 -7.79 -1.39 -14.19
C TRP A 325 -7.81 -1.24 -15.71
N ARG A 326 -8.55 -0.25 -16.22
CA ARG A 326 -8.67 0.03 -17.65
C ARG A 326 -8.46 1.50 -17.95
#